data_AF-A0A8E2DZS3-F1
#
_entry.id   AF-A0A8E2DZS3-F1
#
_cell.length_a   1.000
_cell.length_b   1.000
_cell.length_c   1.000
_cell.angle_alpha   90.00
_cell.angle_beta   90.00
_cell.angle_gamma   90.00
#
_symmetry.space_group_name_H-M   'P 1'
#
loop_
_entity.id
_entity.type
_entity.pdbx_description
1 polymer ?
#
loop_
_entity_poly.entity_id
_entity_poly.type
_entity_poly.pdbx_seq_one_letter_code
_entity_poly.pdbx_strand_id
1 'polypeptide(L)'
;MSLRQPTSRSFFLELPTELRLQIYDYALHDTNSITITSAAISGDDPTAPDFIPRTTIPGLPPNHVPLIRSHFDPSLLSIINPITLPQPPDETNSNGSARSSPHAPDILPHPTPLALLQTNKHIYAELTAHIRFRLPHASRGGLALYLTYPHGLLVLKAICPYLLCQARCVYISGYHTLKVQNQPNNSSTSSASTINATGGSSSPATRPRSRLRLRFRLHEPLPPHSHLTTTTAHLALGTLARTLLPPAPTPLFRKLELRVFYPDESAYSSIWGADNSPVVQALRNICGGNIDMEVWRGRRGTGVVLVARPNTAGRVVSTVWRRLGESVEESERFFVCRTCADE
;
A
#
# COMPACT_ATOMS: atom_id res chain seq x y z
N MET A 1 47.69 -40.61 -20.17
CA MET A 1 47.58 -39.31 -19.46
C MET A 1 46.11 -39.04 -19.21
N SER A 2 45.68 -38.88 -17.95
CA SER A 2 44.28 -38.57 -17.64
C SER A 2 44.09 -37.06 -17.51
N LEU A 3 43.25 -36.49 -18.36
CA LEU A 3 42.89 -35.07 -18.31
C LEU A 3 41.99 -34.84 -17.09
N ARG A 4 42.54 -34.24 -16.03
CA ARG A 4 41.74 -33.72 -14.92
C ARG A 4 40.80 -32.64 -15.46
N GLN A 5 39.51 -32.94 -15.57
CA GLN A 5 38.50 -31.90 -15.69
C GLN A 5 38.60 -30.97 -14.47
N PRO A 6 38.71 -29.64 -14.65
CA PRO A 6 38.63 -28.73 -13.53
C PRO A 6 37.21 -28.80 -12.96
N THR A 7 37.08 -29.34 -11.75
CA THR A 7 35.84 -29.14 -10.99
C THR A 7 35.74 -27.65 -10.72
N SER A 8 34.74 -27.00 -11.35
CA SER A 8 34.55 -25.56 -11.25
C SER A 8 34.11 -25.21 -9.83
N ARG A 9 35.10 -24.93 -8.97
CA ARG A 9 34.88 -24.55 -7.59
C ARG A 9 34.38 -23.10 -7.55
N SER A 10 33.39 -22.85 -6.71
CA SER A 10 32.91 -21.49 -6.49
C SER A 10 33.94 -20.73 -5.66
N PHE A 11 34.62 -19.75 -6.26
CA PHE A 11 35.53 -18.84 -5.56
C PHE A 11 34.91 -18.23 -4.31
N PHE A 12 33.59 -17.96 -4.32
CA PHE A 12 32.88 -17.46 -3.15
C PHE A 12 32.84 -18.46 -1.98
N LEU A 13 32.71 -19.76 -2.27
CA LEU A 13 32.74 -20.83 -1.26
C LEU A 13 34.16 -21.25 -0.85
N GLU A 14 35.19 -20.79 -1.56
CA GLU A 14 36.60 -20.93 -1.15
C GLU A 14 37.02 -19.82 -0.17
N LEU A 15 36.23 -18.77 -0.02
CA LEU A 15 36.46 -17.74 1.01
C LEU A 15 36.26 -18.33 2.42
N PRO A 16 37.11 -17.93 3.40
CA PRO A 16 36.85 -18.16 4.81
C PRO A 16 35.43 -17.74 5.20
N THR A 17 34.80 -18.53 6.07
CA THR A 17 33.43 -18.30 6.55
C THR A 17 33.25 -16.87 7.06
N GLU A 18 34.24 -16.34 7.76
CA GLU A 18 34.27 -14.97 8.29
C GLU A 18 34.07 -13.93 7.18
N LEU A 19 34.71 -14.10 6.02
CA LEU A 19 34.54 -13.19 4.87
C LEU A 19 33.19 -13.39 4.18
N ARG A 20 32.68 -14.63 4.09
CA ARG A 20 31.32 -14.89 3.57
C ARG A 20 30.27 -14.21 4.43
N LEU A 21 30.38 -14.31 5.76
CA LEU A 21 29.49 -13.63 6.71
C LEU A 21 29.57 -12.09 6.59
N GLN A 22 30.76 -11.51 6.35
CA GLN A 22 30.90 -10.07 6.06
C GLN A 22 30.23 -9.67 4.73
N ILE A 23 30.32 -10.50 3.69
CA ILE A 23 29.64 -10.24 2.40
C ILE A 23 28.13 -10.37 2.55
N TYR A 24 27.64 -11.34 3.32
CA TYR A 24 26.23 -11.43 3.71
C TYR A 24 25.79 -10.20 4.51
N ASP A 25 26.62 -9.72 5.42
CA ASP A 25 26.33 -8.51 6.18
C ASP A 25 26.21 -7.29 5.27
N TYR A 26 27.12 -7.11 4.31
CA TYR A 26 27.01 -6.06 3.30
C TYR A 26 25.70 -6.18 2.49
N ALA A 27 25.40 -7.38 1.98
CA ALA A 27 24.19 -7.64 1.19
C ALA A 27 22.89 -7.49 2.00
N LEU A 28 22.91 -7.74 3.31
CA LEU A 28 21.76 -7.56 4.22
C LEU A 28 21.62 -6.11 4.72
N HIS A 29 22.70 -5.31 4.70
CA HIS A 29 22.66 -3.88 4.99
C HIS A 29 22.20 -3.04 3.80
N ASP A 30 22.25 -3.60 2.59
CA ASP A 30 21.72 -2.99 1.37
C ASP A 30 20.22 -2.64 1.50
N THR A 31 19.92 -1.35 1.55
CA THR A 31 18.58 -0.78 1.80
C THR A 31 17.75 -0.75 0.52
N ASN A 32 17.49 -1.94 -0.01
CA ASN A 32 16.59 -2.14 -1.15
C ASN A 32 15.20 -1.60 -0.82
N SER A 33 14.81 -0.51 -1.46
CA SER A 33 13.46 0.05 -1.38
C SER A 33 12.76 -0.18 -2.71
N ILE A 34 11.55 -0.75 -2.71
CA ILE A 34 10.79 -0.96 -3.95
C ILE A 34 9.45 -0.22 -3.84
N THR A 35 9.20 0.68 -4.78
CA THR A 35 7.92 1.39 -4.90
C THR A 35 7.06 0.68 -5.95
N ILE A 36 5.83 0.30 -5.58
CA ILE A 36 4.89 -0.45 -6.41
C ILE A 36 3.59 0.33 -6.49
N THR A 37 3.19 0.72 -7.69
CA THR A 37 1.96 1.46 -7.97
C THR A 37 1.36 1.02 -9.30
N SER A 38 0.34 1.72 -9.78
CA SER A 38 -0.01 1.74 -11.20
C SER A 38 -0.22 3.17 -11.67
N ALA A 39 0.01 3.41 -12.95
CA ALA A 39 -0.19 4.70 -13.60
C ALA A 39 -1.28 4.59 -14.66
N ALA A 40 -2.13 5.61 -14.78
CA ALA A 40 -3.11 5.69 -15.87
C ALA A 40 -2.40 6.14 -17.15
N ILE A 41 -2.77 5.59 -18.31
CA ILE A 41 -2.33 6.12 -19.61
C ILE A 41 -3.19 7.33 -19.95
N SER A 42 -2.54 8.45 -20.30
CA SER A 42 -3.20 9.67 -20.75
C SER A 42 -3.82 9.46 -22.13
N GLY A 43 -5.12 9.76 -22.26
CA GLY A 43 -5.89 9.61 -23.51
C GLY A 43 -6.57 8.26 -23.71
N ASP A 44 -6.25 7.24 -22.91
CA ASP A 44 -6.80 5.88 -23.04
C ASP A 44 -8.17 5.79 -22.33
N ASP A 45 -9.26 5.96 -23.10
CA ASP A 45 -10.65 5.89 -22.60
C ASP A 45 -11.14 4.42 -22.53
N PRO A 46 -11.37 3.87 -21.33
CA PRO A 46 -11.82 2.48 -21.17
C PRO A 46 -13.28 2.24 -21.60
N THR A 47 -13.99 3.27 -22.07
CA THR A 47 -15.36 3.18 -22.61
C THR A 47 -15.41 3.19 -24.14
N ALA A 48 -14.28 3.41 -24.82
CA ALA A 48 -14.22 3.34 -26.28
C ALA A 48 -14.43 1.90 -26.80
N PRO A 49 -15.11 1.70 -27.95
CA PRO A 49 -15.46 0.36 -28.45
C PRO A 49 -14.23 -0.48 -28.85
N ASP A 50 -13.16 0.18 -29.32
CA ASP A 50 -11.91 -0.46 -29.76
C ASP A 50 -10.87 -0.55 -28.64
N PHE A 51 -11.26 -0.27 -27.38
CA PHE A 51 -10.35 -0.23 -26.25
C PHE A 51 -9.84 -1.63 -25.88
N ILE A 52 -8.51 -1.80 -25.94
CA ILE A 52 -7.82 -3.04 -25.56
C ILE A 52 -7.24 -2.86 -24.15
N PRO A 53 -7.66 -3.65 -23.15
CA PRO A 53 -7.11 -3.59 -21.79
C PRO A 53 -5.59 -3.76 -21.78
N ARG A 54 -4.89 -2.77 -21.20
CA ARG A 54 -3.41 -2.76 -21.10
C ARG A 54 -2.88 -3.73 -20.03
N THR A 55 -3.78 -4.30 -19.23
CA THR A 55 -3.47 -5.17 -18.10
C THR A 55 -4.55 -6.23 -17.89
N THR A 56 -4.13 -7.41 -17.47
CA THR A 56 -5.02 -8.53 -17.08
C THR A 56 -5.12 -8.69 -15.55
N ILE A 57 -4.54 -7.77 -14.78
CA ILE A 57 -4.50 -7.83 -13.31
C ILE A 57 -5.92 -7.67 -12.73
N PRO A 58 -6.45 -8.67 -11.99
CA PRO A 58 -7.82 -8.62 -11.50
C PRO A 58 -8.10 -7.40 -10.60
N GLY A 59 -9.09 -6.59 -10.98
CA GLY A 59 -9.50 -5.40 -10.26
C GLY A 59 -8.64 -4.15 -10.49
N LEU A 60 -7.56 -4.23 -11.27
CA LEU A 60 -6.87 -3.03 -11.75
C LEU A 60 -7.75 -2.37 -12.85
N PRO A 61 -7.90 -1.03 -12.89
CA PRO A 61 -8.58 -0.39 -14.02
C PRO A 61 -7.84 -0.71 -15.32
N PRO A 62 -8.53 -0.93 -16.45
CA PRO A 62 -7.91 -1.56 -17.60
C PRO A 62 -7.01 -0.60 -18.40
N ASN A 63 -7.17 0.71 -18.20
CA ASN A 63 -6.32 1.79 -18.70
C ASN A 63 -5.13 2.13 -17.76
N HIS A 64 -4.90 1.32 -16.71
CA HIS A 64 -3.73 1.43 -15.86
C HIS A 64 -2.66 0.40 -16.22
N VAL A 65 -1.40 0.82 -16.19
CA VAL A 65 -0.22 -0.04 -16.35
C VAL A 65 0.46 -0.23 -14.98
N PRO A 66 0.86 -1.47 -14.60
CA PRO A 66 1.66 -1.69 -13.40
C PRO A 66 3.00 -0.97 -13.48
N LEU A 67 3.40 -0.27 -12.43
CA LEU A 67 4.65 0.48 -12.38
C LEU A 67 5.41 0.15 -11.10
N ILE A 68 6.66 -0.29 -11.27
CA ILE A 68 7.52 -0.72 -10.16
C ILE A 68 8.89 -0.04 -10.30
N ARG A 69 9.40 0.51 -9.21
CA ARG A 69 10.74 1.13 -9.13
C ARG A 69 11.57 0.47 -8.05
N SER A 70 12.85 0.25 -8.33
CA SER A 70 13.87 -0.30 -7.41
C SER A 70 14.43 0.71 -6.40
N HIS A 71 13.71 1.81 -6.16
CA HIS A 71 14.01 2.80 -5.14
C HIS A 71 12.70 3.33 -4.52
N PHE A 72 12.81 4.06 -3.41
CA PHE A 72 11.71 4.85 -2.88
C PHE A 72 11.44 6.05 -3.79
N ASP A 73 10.25 6.11 -4.38
CA ASP A 73 9.81 7.20 -5.25
C ASP A 73 8.51 7.81 -4.69
N PRO A 74 8.60 8.94 -3.96
CA PRO A 74 7.42 9.56 -3.34
C PRO A 74 6.45 10.15 -4.37
N SER A 75 6.88 10.41 -5.60
CA SER A 75 6.00 10.93 -6.66
C SER A 75 4.93 9.91 -7.06
N LEU A 76 5.27 8.62 -7.01
CA LEU A 76 4.38 7.50 -7.32
C LEU A 76 3.37 7.17 -6.22
N LEU A 77 3.56 7.74 -5.03
CA LEU A 77 2.67 7.61 -3.86
C LEU A 77 1.72 8.80 -3.72
N SER A 78 1.87 9.82 -4.55
CA SER A 78 1.02 11.02 -4.58
C SER A 78 -0.40 10.68 -5.00
N ILE A 79 -1.38 11.12 -4.19
CA ILE A 79 -2.81 10.97 -4.46
C ILE A 79 -3.40 12.22 -5.12
N ILE A 80 -2.85 13.40 -4.83
CA ILE A 80 -3.31 14.67 -5.38
C ILE A 80 -2.80 14.85 -6.82
N ASN A 81 -1.56 14.46 -7.07
CA ASN A 81 -0.92 14.49 -8.38
C ASN A 81 -0.56 13.05 -8.79
N PRO A 82 -1.53 12.21 -9.17
CA PRO A 82 -1.27 10.83 -9.59
C PRO A 82 -0.47 10.83 -10.89
N ILE A 83 0.49 9.91 -11.01
CA ILE A 83 1.29 9.77 -12.24
C ILE A 83 0.41 9.32 -13.41
N THR A 84 0.53 10.04 -14.52
CA THR A 84 0.00 9.65 -15.83
C THR A 84 1.15 9.36 -16.77
N LEU A 85 1.02 8.30 -17.56
CA LEU A 85 1.99 7.97 -18.61
C LEU A 85 1.47 8.49 -19.96
N PRO A 86 2.33 9.01 -20.84
CA PRO A 86 1.93 9.30 -22.21
C PRO A 86 1.52 8.00 -22.91
N GLN A 87 0.53 8.06 -23.81
CA GLN A 87 0.23 6.94 -24.69
C GLN A 87 1.49 6.56 -25.49
N PRO A 88 1.88 5.28 -25.55
CA PRO A 88 2.97 4.85 -26.42
C PRO A 88 2.60 5.18 -27.87
N PRO A 89 3.55 5.66 -28.70
CA PRO A 89 3.25 5.94 -30.10
C PRO A 89 2.82 4.64 -30.79
N ASP A 90 1.73 4.70 -31.54
CA ASP A 90 1.19 3.52 -32.23
C ASP A 90 2.24 2.94 -33.17
N GLU A 91 2.64 1.68 -32.96
CA GLU A 91 3.66 0.97 -33.75
C GLU A 91 3.15 0.57 -35.15
N THR A 92 2.52 1.51 -35.86
CA THR A 92 2.16 1.37 -37.27
C THR A 92 3.10 2.24 -38.13
N ASN A 93 3.99 1.55 -38.86
CA ASN A 93 4.91 2.07 -39.88
C ASN A 93 6.24 2.68 -39.40
N SER A 94 7.18 1.82 -38.96
CA SER A 94 8.60 2.02 -39.31
C SER A 94 9.39 0.71 -39.30
N ASN A 95 9.89 0.31 -40.48
CA ASN A 95 10.76 -0.85 -40.63
C ASN A 95 12.14 -0.60 -39.99
N GLY A 96 12.67 -1.59 -39.28
CA GLY A 96 14.11 -1.79 -39.19
C GLY A 96 14.89 -1.07 -38.08
N SER A 97 14.53 -1.26 -36.81
CA SER A 97 15.54 -1.25 -35.75
C SER A 97 15.10 -2.09 -34.55
N ALA A 98 15.78 -3.22 -34.31
CA ALA A 98 15.60 -4.01 -33.08
C ALA A 98 16.27 -3.30 -31.89
N ARG A 99 15.63 -2.25 -31.39
CA ARG A 99 15.99 -1.54 -30.16
C ARG A 99 14.85 -1.65 -29.15
N SER A 100 15.02 -2.59 -28.21
CA SER A 100 14.40 -2.62 -26.88
C SER A 100 12.95 -2.11 -26.80
N SER A 101 11.98 -3.02 -26.88
CA SER A 101 10.59 -2.72 -26.53
C SER A 101 10.52 -2.04 -25.15
N PRO A 102 9.85 -0.87 -25.02
CA PRO A 102 9.71 -0.15 -23.76
C PRO A 102 8.72 -0.82 -22.78
N HIS A 103 8.21 -2.01 -23.13
CA HIS A 103 7.23 -2.77 -22.36
C HIS A 103 7.66 -4.22 -22.07
N ALA A 104 8.95 -4.55 -22.24
CA ALA A 104 9.51 -5.61 -21.43
C ALA A 104 9.27 -5.23 -19.95
N PRO A 105 8.68 -6.09 -19.10
CA PRO A 105 8.54 -5.77 -17.69
C PRO A 105 9.94 -5.55 -17.15
N ASP A 106 10.21 -4.33 -16.63
CA ASP A 106 11.50 -3.99 -16.00
C ASP A 106 11.89 -5.16 -15.10
N ILE A 107 12.94 -5.89 -15.51
CA ILE A 107 13.33 -7.13 -14.83
C ILE A 107 13.76 -6.69 -13.44
N LEU A 108 12.86 -6.88 -12.47
CA LEU A 108 13.03 -6.35 -11.13
C LEU A 108 14.40 -6.82 -10.64
N PRO A 109 15.31 -5.89 -10.28
CA PRO A 109 16.60 -6.30 -9.76
C PRO A 109 16.31 -7.14 -8.52
N HIS A 110 16.66 -8.41 -8.60
CA HIS A 110 16.51 -9.32 -7.48
C HIS A 110 17.27 -8.70 -6.31
N PRO A 111 16.59 -8.30 -5.21
CA PRO A 111 17.27 -7.60 -4.12
C PRO A 111 18.43 -8.47 -3.65
N THR A 112 19.59 -7.87 -3.37
CA THR A 112 20.86 -8.58 -3.19
C THR A 112 20.78 -9.85 -2.32
N PRO A 113 20.04 -9.87 -1.18
CA PRO A 113 19.80 -11.09 -0.39
C PRO A 113 19.07 -12.22 -1.12
N LEU A 114 18.09 -11.90 -1.99
CA LEU A 114 17.34 -12.89 -2.79
C LEU A 114 18.27 -13.59 -3.77
N ALA A 115 19.05 -12.82 -4.52
CA ALA A 115 20.02 -13.36 -5.47
C ALA A 115 20.96 -14.33 -4.76
N LEU A 116 21.50 -13.95 -3.59
CA LEU A 116 22.34 -14.82 -2.76
C LEU A 116 21.60 -16.09 -2.29
N LEU A 117 20.39 -15.98 -1.73
CA LEU A 117 19.59 -17.12 -1.29
C LEU A 117 19.28 -18.12 -2.43
N GLN A 118 19.21 -17.64 -3.68
CA GLN A 118 18.97 -18.49 -4.86
C GLN A 118 20.23 -19.12 -5.46
N THR A 119 21.44 -18.62 -5.15
CA THR A 119 22.68 -19.12 -5.80
C THR A 119 23.02 -20.58 -5.50
N ASN A 120 22.95 -21.02 -4.24
CA ASN A 120 23.37 -22.37 -3.83
C ASN A 120 22.77 -22.80 -2.49
N LYS A 121 22.53 -24.10 -2.30
CA LYS A 121 22.05 -24.69 -1.03
C LYS A 121 22.95 -24.39 0.18
N HIS A 122 24.27 -24.36 0.01
CA HIS A 122 25.22 -24.03 1.09
C HIS A 122 25.04 -22.55 1.50
N ILE A 123 25.08 -21.64 0.54
CA ILE A 123 24.88 -20.19 0.74
C ILE A 123 23.52 -19.93 1.39
N TYR A 124 22.45 -20.59 0.90
CA TYR A 124 21.12 -20.52 1.50
C TYR A 124 21.10 -20.93 2.98
N ALA A 125 21.70 -22.07 3.34
CA ALA A 125 21.72 -22.57 4.71
C ALA A 125 22.52 -21.66 5.64
N GLU A 126 23.70 -21.23 5.20
CA GLU A 126 24.60 -20.35 5.95
C GLU A 126 24.00 -18.96 6.15
N LEU A 127 23.48 -18.33 5.09
CA LEU A 127 22.81 -17.03 5.16
C LEU A 127 21.54 -17.09 6.02
N THR A 128 20.76 -18.17 5.94
CA THR A 128 19.59 -18.38 6.81
C THR A 128 19.98 -18.52 8.29
N ALA A 129 21.08 -19.24 8.59
CA ALA A 129 21.60 -19.35 9.95
C ALA A 129 22.14 -18.01 10.47
N HIS A 130 22.89 -17.28 9.63
CA HIS A 130 23.42 -15.94 9.94
C HIS A 130 22.31 -14.94 10.23
N ILE A 131 21.26 -14.88 9.40
CA ILE A 131 20.06 -14.07 9.64
C ILE A 131 19.44 -14.39 11.00
N ARG A 132 19.27 -15.69 11.34
CA ARG A 132 18.71 -16.12 12.63
C ARG A 132 19.59 -15.70 13.82
N PHE A 133 20.91 -15.71 13.67
CA PHE A 133 21.84 -15.27 14.72
C PHE A 133 21.91 -13.75 14.86
N ARG A 134 21.84 -13.01 13.74
CA ARG A 134 21.88 -11.53 13.68
C ARG A 134 20.56 -10.86 14.05
N LEU A 135 19.48 -11.62 14.28
CA LEU A 135 18.12 -11.12 14.58
C LEU A 135 18.02 -10.01 15.67
N PRO A 136 18.86 -10.00 16.73
CA PRO A 136 18.84 -8.94 17.74
C PRO A 136 19.62 -7.67 17.35
N HIS A 137 20.50 -7.71 16.34
CA HIS A 137 21.47 -6.65 16.03
C HIS A 137 21.32 -6.03 14.63
N ALA A 138 20.65 -6.69 13.68
CA ALA A 138 20.50 -6.21 12.30
C ALA A 138 19.39 -5.14 12.18
N SER A 139 19.63 -3.93 12.70
CA SER A 139 18.65 -2.84 12.79
C SER A 139 18.56 -1.92 11.56
N ARG A 140 19.46 -2.02 10.55
CA ARG A 140 19.67 -0.96 9.55
C ARG A 140 19.54 -1.28 8.06
N GLY A 141 19.10 -2.48 7.65
CA GLY A 141 19.02 -2.82 6.22
C GLY A 141 18.00 -3.91 5.87
N GLY A 142 17.78 -4.15 4.57
CA GLY A 142 16.82 -5.09 4.03
C GLY A 142 15.61 -4.45 3.33
N LEU A 143 14.76 -5.29 2.73
CA LEU A 143 13.73 -4.85 1.78
C LEU A 143 12.61 -4.02 2.43
N ALA A 144 12.43 -2.79 1.95
CA ALA A 144 11.27 -1.94 2.24
C ALA A 144 10.36 -1.86 1.00
N LEU A 145 9.07 -2.21 1.15
CA LEU A 145 8.08 -2.07 0.09
C LEU A 145 7.21 -0.84 0.34
N TYR A 146 7.00 -0.02 -0.69
CA TYR A 146 6.13 1.15 -0.67
C TYR A 146 5.02 0.97 -1.70
N LEU A 147 3.78 0.83 -1.24
CA LEU A 147 2.63 0.42 -2.05
C LEU A 147 1.57 1.52 -2.09
N THR A 148 0.97 1.77 -3.26
CA THR A 148 -0.31 2.49 -3.30
C THR A 148 -1.49 1.57 -3.01
N TYR A 149 -2.42 2.02 -2.16
CA TYR A 149 -3.74 1.40 -2.04
C TYR A 149 -4.76 2.17 -2.90
N PRO A 150 -5.61 1.48 -3.68
CA PRO A 150 -5.72 0.02 -3.82
C PRO A 150 -4.76 -0.58 -4.87
N HIS A 151 -4.21 0.22 -5.79
CA HIS A 151 -3.65 -0.32 -7.04
C HIS A 151 -2.29 -1.02 -6.90
N GLY A 152 -1.30 -0.40 -6.27
CA GLY A 152 0.02 -1.02 -6.03
C GLY A 152 -0.06 -2.34 -5.25
N LEU A 153 -1.05 -2.47 -4.36
CA LEU A 153 -1.35 -3.71 -3.65
C LEU A 153 -1.83 -4.84 -4.60
N LEU A 154 -2.65 -4.52 -5.61
CA LEU A 154 -3.07 -5.47 -6.65
C LEU A 154 -1.89 -5.89 -7.52
N VAL A 155 -1.04 -4.92 -7.91
CA VAL A 155 0.18 -5.14 -8.70
C VAL A 155 1.16 -6.04 -7.96
N LEU A 156 1.42 -5.79 -6.67
CA LEU A 156 2.27 -6.64 -5.83
C LEU A 156 1.75 -8.08 -5.79
N LYS A 157 0.44 -8.27 -5.57
CA LYS A 157 -0.17 -9.60 -5.49
C LYS A 157 -0.08 -10.37 -6.81
N ALA A 158 -0.18 -9.68 -7.95
CA ALA A 158 -0.20 -10.32 -9.27
C ALA A 158 1.20 -10.58 -9.85
N ILE A 159 2.14 -9.63 -9.71
CA ILE A 159 3.43 -9.68 -10.41
C ILE A 159 4.56 -10.20 -9.50
N CYS A 160 4.64 -9.71 -8.26
CA CYS A 160 5.80 -9.93 -7.39
C CYS A 160 5.47 -10.36 -5.95
N PRO A 161 4.56 -11.32 -5.73
CA PRO A 161 4.13 -11.73 -4.39
C PRO A 161 5.28 -12.29 -3.53
N TYR A 162 6.34 -12.80 -4.16
CA TYR A 162 7.54 -13.32 -3.50
C TYR A 162 8.29 -12.27 -2.66
N LEU A 163 8.14 -10.97 -2.98
CA LEU A 163 8.77 -9.89 -2.22
C LEU A 163 8.26 -9.81 -0.77
N LEU A 164 7.01 -10.22 -0.52
CA LEU A 164 6.43 -10.22 0.84
C LEU A 164 7.17 -11.15 1.82
N CYS A 165 7.77 -12.24 1.33
CA CYS A 165 8.53 -13.17 2.17
C CYS A 165 9.87 -12.59 2.65
N GLN A 166 10.29 -11.45 2.10
CA GLN A 166 11.60 -10.82 2.35
C GLN A 166 11.49 -9.39 2.85
N ALA A 167 10.35 -8.74 2.60
CA ALA A 167 10.05 -7.42 3.13
C ALA A 167 10.26 -7.41 4.64
N ARG A 168 11.11 -6.49 5.12
CA ARG A 168 11.24 -6.19 6.55
C ARG A 168 10.22 -5.13 6.94
N CYS A 169 9.98 -4.18 6.05
CA CYS A 169 8.99 -3.12 6.22
C CYS A 169 8.08 -3.07 5.00
N VAL A 170 6.78 -2.89 5.22
CA VAL A 170 5.79 -2.66 4.16
C VAL A 170 4.97 -1.42 4.52
N TYR A 171 5.05 -0.42 3.66
CA TYR A 171 4.33 0.83 3.73
C TYR A 171 3.23 0.83 2.67
N ILE A 172 2.01 1.13 3.08
CA ILE A 172 0.84 1.18 2.20
C ILE A 172 0.19 2.54 2.39
N SER A 173 0.16 3.37 1.35
CA SER A 173 -0.45 4.70 1.37
C SER A 173 -1.56 4.79 0.34
N GLY A 174 -2.70 5.37 0.70
CA GLY A 174 -3.82 5.48 -0.23
C GLY A 174 -5.02 6.20 0.36
N TYR A 175 -6.11 6.19 -0.40
CA TYR A 175 -7.39 6.70 0.05
C TYR A 175 -8.48 5.63 -0.09
N HIS A 176 -9.58 5.82 0.64
CA HIS A 176 -10.76 4.97 0.54
C HIS A 176 -12.01 5.84 0.54
N THR A 177 -12.59 6.02 -0.64
CA THR A 177 -13.93 6.59 -0.82
C THR A 177 -14.98 5.57 -0.44
N LEU A 178 -15.94 5.97 0.40
CA LEU A 178 -17.21 5.26 0.42
C LEU A 178 -17.94 5.54 -0.88
N LYS A 179 -18.65 4.54 -1.42
CA LYS A 179 -19.74 4.88 -2.34
C LYS A 179 -20.82 5.56 -1.51
N VAL A 180 -21.27 6.73 -1.97
CA VAL A 180 -22.66 7.14 -1.71
C VAL A 180 -23.51 6.00 -2.25
N GLN A 181 -24.11 5.23 -1.35
CA GLN A 181 -25.09 4.23 -1.72
C GLN A 181 -26.29 5.00 -2.25
N ASN A 182 -26.37 5.15 -3.58
CA ASN A 182 -27.59 5.56 -4.24
C ASN A 182 -28.65 4.51 -3.91
N GLN A 183 -29.42 4.75 -2.84
CA GLN A 183 -30.73 4.14 -2.75
C GLN A 183 -31.48 4.55 -4.02
N PRO A 184 -32.11 3.62 -4.76
CA PRO A 184 -33.13 4.02 -5.70
C PRO A 184 -34.19 4.79 -4.90
N ASN A 185 -34.59 5.97 -5.39
CA ASN A 185 -35.64 6.77 -4.78
C ASN A 185 -36.95 5.97 -4.78
N ASN A 186 -37.21 5.23 -3.71
CA ASN A 186 -38.56 4.85 -3.36
C ASN A 186 -39.26 6.12 -2.87
N SER A 187 -39.96 6.77 -3.80
CA SER A 187 -40.92 7.82 -3.51
C SER A 187 -42.10 7.25 -2.72
N SER A 188 -41.90 7.02 -1.42
CA SER A 188 -43.00 6.80 -0.48
C SER A 188 -43.64 8.15 -0.16
N THR A 189 -44.69 8.44 -0.93
CA THR A 189 -45.64 9.54 -0.75
C THR A 189 -46.02 9.68 0.73
N SER A 190 -45.39 10.63 1.41
CA SER A 190 -45.70 10.94 2.81
C SER A 190 -46.91 11.88 2.81
N SER A 191 -48.10 11.28 2.72
CA SER A 191 -49.38 11.96 2.77
C SER A 191 -49.50 12.84 4.01
N ALA A 192 -50.02 14.05 3.84
CA ALA A 192 -50.20 15.01 4.92
C ALA A 192 -51.21 14.52 5.98
N SER A 193 -50.92 14.76 7.25
CA SER A 193 -51.86 14.60 8.37
C SER A 193 -51.73 15.73 9.41
N THR A 194 -52.22 16.89 9.01
CA THR A 194 -52.75 17.97 9.88
C THR A 194 -54.12 17.57 10.45
N ILE A 195 -54.51 17.81 11.72
CA ILE A 195 -53.88 18.45 12.89
C ILE A 195 -54.45 17.77 14.17
N ASN A 196 -53.83 17.90 15.35
CA ASN A 196 -54.45 18.58 16.51
C ASN A 196 -53.50 18.76 17.71
N ALA A 197 -53.73 19.82 18.49
CA ALA A 197 -52.83 20.31 19.52
C ALA A 197 -53.55 20.58 20.86
N THR A 198 -52.80 20.44 21.96
CA THR A 198 -52.92 21.11 23.28
C THR A 198 -51.59 20.80 24.00
N GLY A 199 -50.65 21.72 24.22
CA GLY A 199 -50.68 22.85 25.15
C GLY A 199 -49.91 22.45 26.43
N GLY A 200 -48.92 23.17 26.96
CA GLY A 200 -48.22 24.40 26.53
C GLY A 200 -47.13 24.78 27.56
N SER A 201 -46.42 25.92 27.36
CA SER A 201 -45.46 26.55 28.30
C SER A 201 -44.12 25.82 28.58
N SER A 202 -42.96 26.46 28.76
CA SER A 202 -42.43 27.76 28.27
C SER A 202 -40.91 27.84 28.56
N SER A 203 -40.10 28.36 27.63
CA SER A 203 -38.80 29.09 27.84
C SER A 203 -37.87 28.99 26.61
N PRO A 204 -37.62 30.09 25.87
CA PRO A 204 -36.66 30.11 24.77
C PRO A 204 -35.32 30.74 25.18
N ALA A 205 -34.21 30.02 25.06
CA ALA A 205 -32.86 30.55 25.33
C ALA A 205 -31.79 30.03 24.34
N THR A 206 -32.11 29.97 23.05
CA THR A 206 -31.19 29.48 22.01
C THR A 206 -30.60 30.64 21.22
N ARG A 207 -29.40 31.10 21.61
CA ARG A 207 -28.62 32.10 20.85
C ARG A 207 -28.41 31.61 19.40
N PRO A 208 -28.71 32.42 18.36
CA PRO A 208 -28.37 32.06 16.99
C PRO A 208 -26.86 32.22 16.79
N ARG A 209 -26.08 31.16 17.07
CA ARG A 209 -24.69 31.08 16.61
C ARG A 209 -24.69 30.81 15.11
N SER A 210 -24.83 31.89 14.33
CA SER A 210 -24.53 31.96 12.91
C SER A 210 -23.03 31.72 12.68
N ARG A 211 -22.59 30.46 12.84
CA ARG A 211 -21.31 30.02 12.32
C ARG A 211 -21.40 30.10 10.80
N LEU A 212 -20.89 31.21 10.25
CA LEU A 212 -20.50 31.35 8.85
C LEU A 212 -19.56 30.18 8.51
N ARG A 213 -20.14 29.07 8.06
CA ARG A 213 -19.44 27.95 7.45
C ARG A 213 -18.93 28.44 6.09
N LEU A 214 -17.81 29.17 6.12
CA LEU A 214 -16.97 29.40 4.94
C LEU A 214 -16.65 28.03 4.36
N ARG A 215 -17.38 27.68 3.29
CA ARG A 215 -17.17 26.46 2.51
C ARG A 215 -15.92 26.65 1.67
N PHE A 216 -14.75 26.52 2.31
CA PHE A 216 -13.51 26.24 1.61
C PHE A 216 -13.64 24.85 0.98
N ARG A 217 -14.25 24.81 -0.21
CA ARG A 217 -14.29 23.63 -1.05
C ARG A 217 -12.84 23.35 -1.46
N LEU A 218 -12.40 22.15 -1.15
CA LEU A 218 -11.29 21.55 -1.86
C LEU A 218 -11.64 21.46 -3.35
N HIS A 219 -10.60 21.45 -4.18
CA HIS A 219 -10.67 20.94 -5.54
C HIS A 219 -11.36 19.57 -5.59
N GLU A 220 -11.92 19.26 -6.77
CA GLU A 220 -12.50 18.01 -7.25
C GLU A 220 -12.48 16.77 -6.31
N PRO A 221 -13.64 16.14 -6.01
CA PRO A 221 -13.68 14.97 -5.13
C PRO A 221 -12.88 13.81 -5.72
N LEU A 222 -12.08 13.13 -4.89
CA LEU A 222 -11.28 11.98 -5.31
C LEU A 222 -12.17 10.92 -5.99
N PRO A 223 -11.77 10.39 -7.16
CA PRO A 223 -12.61 9.50 -7.93
C PRO A 223 -12.84 8.18 -7.17
N PRO A 224 -14.08 7.69 -7.07
CA PRO A 224 -14.38 6.48 -6.33
C PRO A 224 -13.88 5.24 -7.07
N HIS A 225 -13.24 4.34 -6.34
CA HIS A 225 -12.75 3.09 -6.93
C HIS A 225 -13.91 2.18 -7.38
N SER A 226 -13.66 1.39 -8.43
CA SER A 226 -14.63 0.39 -8.88
C SER A 226 -14.92 -0.64 -7.78
N HIS A 227 -16.10 -1.26 -7.82
CA HIS A 227 -16.47 -2.28 -6.84
C HIS A 227 -15.52 -3.49 -6.91
N LEU A 228 -15.09 -3.86 -8.11
CA LEU A 228 -14.13 -4.95 -8.34
C LEU A 228 -12.76 -4.60 -7.76
N THR A 229 -12.24 -3.41 -8.04
CA THR A 229 -10.97 -2.89 -7.48
C THR A 229 -10.98 -2.95 -5.97
N THR A 230 -12.02 -2.40 -5.36
CA THR A 230 -12.20 -2.31 -3.91
C THR A 230 -12.25 -3.71 -3.27
N THR A 231 -13.07 -4.60 -3.82
CA THR A 231 -13.24 -5.97 -3.29
C THR A 231 -11.95 -6.78 -3.40
N THR A 232 -11.30 -6.78 -4.56
CA THR A 232 -10.05 -7.53 -4.78
C THR A 232 -8.90 -6.96 -3.95
N ALA A 233 -8.84 -5.64 -3.77
CA ALA A 233 -7.83 -4.99 -2.93
C ALA A 233 -8.01 -5.33 -1.45
N HIS A 234 -9.24 -5.48 -0.93
CA HIS A 234 -9.46 -5.95 0.44
C HIS A 234 -9.01 -7.39 0.66
N LEU A 235 -9.32 -8.28 -0.29
CA LEU A 235 -8.84 -9.66 -0.25
C LEU A 235 -7.31 -9.72 -0.35
N ALA A 236 -6.69 -8.83 -1.15
CA ALA A 236 -5.24 -8.70 -1.21
C ALA A 236 -4.64 -8.18 0.11
N LEU A 237 -5.25 -7.16 0.73
CA LEU A 237 -4.80 -6.55 1.99
C LEU A 237 -4.89 -7.54 3.15
N GLY A 238 -6.00 -8.26 3.27
CA GLY A 238 -6.17 -9.30 4.27
C GLY A 238 -5.18 -10.45 4.10
N THR A 239 -4.90 -10.84 2.85
CA THR A 239 -3.85 -11.84 2.55
C THR A 239 -2.48 -11.35 2.98
N LEU A 240 -2.09 -10.14 2.53
CA LEU A 240 -0.80 -9.51 2.86
C LEU A 240 -0.60 -9.37 4.37
N ALA A 241 -1.61 -8.84 5.09
CA ALA A 241 -1.54 -8.65 6.52
C ALA A 241 -1.31 -9.97 7.27
N ARG A 242 -1.97 -11.06 6.84
CA ARG A 242 -1.80 -12.40 7.40
C ARG A 242 -0.45 -13.03 7.06
N THR A 243 0.09 -12.76 5.87
CA THR A 243 1.44 -13.22 5.46
C THR A 243 2.55 -12.53 6.25
N LEU A 244 2.42 -11.22 6.51
CA LEU A 244 3.42 -10.44 7.23
C LEU A 244 3.34 -10.61 8.75
N LEU A 245 2.11 -10.69 9.31
CA LEU A 245 1.83 -10.82 10.74
C LEU A 245 1.00 -12.08 11.07
N PRO A 246 1.50 -13.29 10.75
CA PRO A 246 0.87 -14.56 11.13
C PRO A 246 0.95 -14.80 12.65
N PRO A 247 0.21 -15.80 13.19
CA PRO A 247 0.17 -16.06 14.64
C PRO A 247 1.53 -16.33 15.28
N ALA A 248 2.45 -16.94 14.54
CA ALA A 248 3.86 -17.08 14.91
C ALA A 248 4.68 -16.03 14.13
N PRO A 249 5.34 -15.05 14.79
CA PRO A 249 6.11 -14.01 14.14
C PRO A 249 7.12 -14.53 13.09
N THR A 250 7.12 -13.92 11.90
CA THR A 250 8.17 -14.18 10.90
C THR A 250 9.48 -13.49 11.34
N PRO A 251 10.65 -14.12 11.12
CA PRO A 251 11.92 -13.62 11.68
C PRO A 251 12.43 -12.34 11.00
N LEU A 252 12.10 -12.15 9.72
CA LEU A 252 12.57 -11.03 8.91
C LEU A 252 11.70 -9.77 9.09
N PHE A 253 10.39 -9.94 9.20
CA PHE A 253 9.44 -8.83 9.23
C PHE A 253 9.57 -8.00 10.49
N ARG A 254 9.36 -6.68 10.37
CA ARG A 254 9.50 -5.72 11.45
C ARG A 254 8.33 -4.75 11.54
N LYS A 255 7.79 -4.29 10.41
CA LYS A 255 6.80 -3.21 10.41
C LYS A 255 5.85 -3.25 9.20
N LEU A 256 4.55 -3.31 9.46
CA LEU A 256 3.50 -2.92 8.53
C LEU A 256 3.07 -1.50 8.88
N GLU A 257 3.02 -0.59 7.92
CA GLU A 257 2.42 0.73 8.08
C GLU A 257 1.36 0.93 7.00
N LEU A 258 0.13 1.17 7.40
CA LEU A 258 -1.02 1.41 6.55
C LEU A 258 -1.56 2.81 6.81
N ARG A 259 -1.50 3.68 5.82
CA ARG A 259 -2.04 5.04 5.82
C ARG A 259 -3.20 5.13 4.85
N VAL A 260 -4.41 5.29 5.38
CA VAL A 260 -5.62 5.45 4.57
C VAL A 260 -6.32 6.75 4.93
N PHE A 261 -6.60 7.55 3.91
CA PHE A 261 -7.44 8.74 4.04
C PHE A 261 -8.84 8.50 3.53
N TYR A 262 -9.81 9.01 4.26
CA TYR A 262 -11.23 8.93 3.95
C TYR A 262 -11.73 10.36 3.74
N PRO A 263 -12.03 10.79 2.50
CA PRO A 263 -12.24 12.21 2.16
C PRO A 263 -13.54 12.83 2.70
N ASP A 264 -14.49 12.03 3.21
CA ASP A 264 -15.79 12.54 3.64
C ASP A 264 -15.79 13.05 5.09
N GLU A 265 -16.46 14.19 5.36
CA GLU A 265 -16.61 14.77 6.72
C GLU A 265 -17.32 13.79 7.69
N SER A 266 -18.17 12.90 7.15
CA SER A 266 -18.87 11.84 7.88
C SER A 266 -18.13 10.50 7.95
N ALA A 267 -16.95 10.35 7.32
CA ALA A 267 -16.27 9.05 7.21
C ALA A 267 -15.78 8.46 8.55
N TYR A 268 -15.81 9.20 9.66
CA TYR A 268 -15.31 8.65 10.93
C TYR A 268 -16.05 7.36 11.36
N SER A 269 -17.37 7.29 11.13
CA SER A 269 -18.14 6.08 11.44
C SER A 269 -17.87 4.94 10.46
N SER A 270 -17.57 5.23 9.19
CA SER A 270 -17.34 4.21 8.16
C SER A 270 -15.98 3.53 8.26
N ILE A 271 -14.98 4.16 8.87
CA ILE A 271 -13.69 3.53 9.19
C ILE A 271 -13.91 2.23 9.96
N TRP A 272 -14.91 2.19 10.83
CA TRP A 272 -15.15 1.09 11.78
C TRP A 272 -16.43 0.30 11.49
N GLY A 273 -17.50 0.98 11.05
CA GLY A 273 -18.83 0.40 10.86
C GLY A 273 -19.05 -0.27 9.51
N ALA A 274 -18.07 -0.23 8.60
CA ALA A 274 -18.19 -0.86 7.28
C ALA A 274 -17.17 -2.00 7.14
N ASP A 275 -17.66 -3.21 6.85
CA ASP A 275 -16.83 -4.41 6.63
C ASP A 275 -15.85 -4.25 5.46
N ASN A 276 -16.09 -3.29 4.57
CA ASN A 276 -15.22 -2.93 3.45
C ASN A 276 -14.21 -1.81 3.81
N SER A 277 -14.00 -1.47 5.08
CA SER A 277 -12.92 -0.55 5.46
C SER A 277 -11.56 -1.27 5.39
N PRO A 278 -10.54 -0.71 4.69
CA PRO A 278 -9.21 -1.33 4.61
C PRO A 278 -8.53 -1.43 5.97
N VAL A 279 -8.79 -0.49 6.90
CA VAL A 279 -8.29 -0.54 8.28
C VAL A 279 -8.89 -1.75 9.02
N VAL A 280 -10.20 -1.99 8.90
CA VAL A 280 -10.88 -3.17 9.48
C VAL A 280 -10.35 -4.47 8.85
N GLN A 281 -10.13 -4.48 7.53
CA GLN A 281 -9.58 -5.63 6.82
C GLN A 281 -8.15 -5.97 7.26
N ALA A 282 -7.30 -4.97 7.51
CA ALA A 282 -5.98 -5.17 8.11
C ALA A 282 -6.11 -5.70 9.55
N LEU A 283 -6.87 -5.01 10.41
CA LEU A 283 -7.07 -5.40 11.82
C LEU A 283 -7.65 -6.82 12.00
N ARG A 284 -8.51 -7.27 11.09
CA ARG A 284 -9.10 -8.62 11.13
C ARG A 284 -8.09 -9.71 10.76
N ASN A 285 -7.04 -9.38 9.99
CA ASN A 285 -6.09 -10.35 9.46
C ASN A 285 -4.70 -10.32 10.10
N ILE A 286 -4.37 -9.27 10.87
CA ILE A 286 -3.20 -9.25 11.76
C ILE A 286 -3.47 -10.20 12.94
N CYS A 287 -2.74 -11.31 13.03
CA CYS A 287 -2.98 -12.35 14.03
C CYS A 287 -2.32 -12.05 15.39
N GLY A 288 -1.20 -11.32 15.40
CA GLY A 288 -0.45 -10.94 16.59
C GLY A 288 0.40 -9.69 16.32
N GLY A 289 0.96 -9.09 17.36
CA GLY A 289 1.75 -7.86 17.24
C GLY A 289 1.28 -6.70 18.11
N ASN A 290 2.15 -5.69 18.21
CA ASN A 290 1.78 -4.37 18.69
C ASN A 290 1.21 -3.58 17.52
N ILE A 291 -0.05 -3.15 17.64
CA ILE A 291 -0.79 -2.41 16.62
C ILE A 291 -1.07 -1.02 17.16
N ASP A 292 -0.28 -0.04 16.73
CA ASP A 292 -0.42 1.36 17.09
C ASP A 292 -1.23 2.09 16.02
N MET A 293 -2.33 2.74 16.41
CA MET A 293 -3.18 3.49 15.49
C MET A 293 -3.24 4.98 15.82
N GLU A 294 -3.13 5.82 14.79
CA GLU A 294 -3.37 7.25 14.88
C GLU A 294 -4.54 7.67 14.00
N VAL A 295 -5.57 8.24 14.60
CA VAL A 295 -6.76 8.71 13.88
C VAL A 295 -6.77 10.23 13.81
N TRP A 296 -6.48 10.76 12.63
CA TRP A 296 -6.31 12.16 12.31
C TRP A 296 -7.62 12.74 11.76
N ARG A 297 -8.37 13.50 12.57
CA ARG A 297 -9.68 14.07 12.16
C ARG A 297 -9.55 15.53 11.76
N GLY A 298 -10.07 15.90 10.58
CA GLY A 298 -10.10 17.28 10.08
C GLY A 298 -11.41 17.61 9.36
N ARG A 299 -11.51 18.83 8.80
CA ARG A 299 -12.68 19.26 8.01
C ARG A 299 -12.71 18.64 6.60
N ARG A 300 -11.58 18.12 6.13
CA ARG A 300 -11.37 17.61 4.77
C ARG A 300 -11.48 16.09 4.65
N GLY A 301 -11.81 15.42 5.76
CA GLY A 301 -11.79 13.96 5.87
C GLY A 301 -11.14 13.48 7.17
N THR A 302 -10.96 12.17 7.27
CA THR A 302 -10.24 11.51 8.36
C THR A 302 -9.09 10.66 7.81
N GLY A 303 -7.88 10.83 8.33
CA GLY A 303 -6.76 9.93 8.08
C GLY A 303 -6.64 8.88 9.19
N VAL A 304 -6.28 7.65 8.83
CA VAL A 304 -5.88 6.60 9.78
C VAL A 304 -4.49 6.10 9.42
N VAL A 305 -3.55 6.22 10.36
CA VAL A 305 -2.29 5.48 10.34
C VAL A 305 -2.46 4.26 11.22
N LEU A 306 -2.12 3.07 10.72
CA LEU A 306 -2.02 1.84 11.48
C LEU A 306 -0.60 1.31 11.30
N VAL A 307 0.16 1.19 12.40
CA VAL A 307 1.49 0.59 12.43
C VAL A 307 1.41 -0.71 13.20
N ALA A 308 1.74 -1.84 12.58
CA ALA A 308 1.77 -3.14 13.23
C ALA A 308 3.17 -3.75 13.19
N ARG A 309 3.69 -4.13 14.37
CA ARG A 309 5.01 -4.74 14.56
C ARG A 309 4.86 -6.11 15.21
N PRO A 310 5.62 -7.15 14.81
CA PRO A 310 5.51 -8.46 15.44
C PRO A 310 5.78 -8.42 16.95
N ASN A 311 5.00 -9.17 17.72
CA ASN A 311 5.14 -9.32 19.17
C ASN A 311 4.84 -10.78 19.53
N THR A 312 5.77 -11.45 20.22
CA THR A 312 5.63 -12.82 20.69
C THR A 312 4.73 -12.96 21.91
N ALA A 313 4.54 -11.88 22.68
CA ALA A 313 3.68 -11.87 23.88
C ALA A 313 2.18 -11.84 23.56
N GLY A 314 1.79 -11.56 22.30
CA GLY A 314 0.40 -11.58 21.86
C GLY A 314 0.03 -10.39 20.98
N ARG A 315 -1.26 -10.03 21.01
CA ARG A 315 -1.82 -8.90 20.26
C ARG A 315 -2.14 -7.74 21.21
N VAL A 316 -1.47 -6.60 21.03
CA VAL A 316 -1.74 -5.35 21.75
C VAL A 316 -2.22 -4.32 20.74
N VAL A 317 -3.24 -3.53 21.11
CA VAL A 317 -3.77 -2.47 20.26
C VAL A 317 -3.77 -1.15 21.04
N SER A 318 -3.15 -0.12 20.48
CA SER A 318 -3.16 1.25 20.99
C SER A 318 -3.82 2.17 19.96
N THR A 319 -4.55 3.19 20.42
CA THR A 319 -5.20 4.17 19.54
C THR A 319 -5.06 5.57 20.12
N VAL A 320 -4.58 6.52 19.29
CA VAL A 320 -4.47 7.94 19.62
C VAL A 320 -5.27 8.75 18.62
N TRP A 321 -6.05 9.71 19.09
CA TRP A 321 -6.77 10.66 18.24
C TRP A 321 -5.98 11.96 18.12
N ARG A 322 -5.80 12.43 16.89
CA ARG A 322 -5.07 13.66 16.56
C ARG A 322 -5.95 14.58 15.71
N ARG A 323 -5.67 15.88 15.75
CA ARG A 323 -6.28 16.86 14.84
C ARG A 323 -5.51 16.87 13.53
N LEU A 324 -6.17 16.60 12.42
CA LEU A 324 -5.61 16.85 11.09
C LEU A 324 -5.61 18.37 10.85
N GLY A 325 -4.55 18.85 10.19
CA GLY A 325 -4.40 20.24 9.78
C GLY A 325 -5.53 20.74 8.87
N GLU A 326 -5.59 22.05 8.67
CA GLU A 326 -6.62 22.67 7.81
C GLU A 326 -6.11 22.91 6.37
N SER A 327 -4.80 22.83 6.13
CA SER A 327 -4.16 23.06 4.81
C SER A 327 -4.14 21.83 3.89
N VAL A 328 -3.80 22.04 2.61
CA VAL A 328 -3.55 20.97 1.64
C VAL A 328 -2.26 20.23 2.00
N GLU A 329 -1.20 20.96 2.25
CA GLU A 329 0.14 20.44 2.57
C GLU A 329 0.13 19.53 3.82
N GLU A 330 -0.61 19.88 4.86
CA GLU A 330 -0.77 19.01 6.04
C GLU A 330 -1.54 17.72 5.72
N SER A 331 -2.47 17.78 4.76
CA SER A 331 -3.18 16.60 4.25
C SER A 331 -2.29 15.75 3.33
N GLU A 332 -1.35 16.35 2.59
CA GLU A 332 -0.36 15.63 1.78
C GLU A 332 0.73 14.97 2.64
N ARG A 333 1.23 15.68 3.66
CA ARG A 333 2.19 15.14 4.64
C ARG A 333 1.64 13.94 5.42
N PHE A 334 0.32 13.75 5.46
CA PHE A 334 -0.28 12.52 5.96
C PHE A 334 0.08 11.31 5.07
N PHE A 335 0.08 11.46 3.75
CA PHE A 335 0.35 10.36 2.81
C PHE A 335 1.82 10.02 2.63
N VAL A 336 2.71 11.00 2.78
CA VAL A 336 4.16 10.77 2.71
C VAL A 336 4.58 9.88 3.89
N CYS A 337 4.72 8.58 3.62
CA CYS A 337 5.34 7.64 4.54
C CYS A 337 6.76 8.12 4.84
N ARG A 338 7.11 8.15 6.13
CA ARG A 338 8.50 8.34 6.54
C ARG A 338 9.30 7.10 6.13
N THR A 339 10.56 7.29 5.76
CA THR A 339 11.41 6.20 5.31
C THR A 339 11.85 5.33 6.50
N CYS A 340 12.33 4.12 6.23
CA CYS A 340 12.98 3.30 7.28
C CYS A 340 14.22 3.96 7.89
N ALA A 341 14.78 5.01 7.28
CA ALA A 341 15.94 5.73 7.81
C ALA A 341 15.55 6.83 8.84
N ASP A 342 14.26 7.12 8.99
CA ASP A 342 13.72 8.15 9.89
C ASP A 342 13.23 7.59 11.25
N GLU A 343 13.43 6.29 11.53
CA GLU A 343 13.05 5.57 12.76
C GLU A 343 14.24 4.92 13.48
#